data_AF-A0A3P9LCL6-F1
#
_entry.id   AF-A0A3P9LCL6-F1
#
_cell.length_a   1.000
_cell.length_b   1.000
_cell.length_c   1.000
_cell.angle_alpha   90.00
_cell.angle_beta   90.00
_cell.angle_gamma   90.00
#
_symmetry.space_group_name_H-M   'P 1'
#
loop_
_entity.id
_entity.type
_entity.pdbx_description
1 polymer ?
#
loop_
_entity_poly.entity_id
_entity_poly.type
_entity_poly.pdbx_seq_one_letter_code
_entity_poly.pdbx_strand_id
1 'polypeptide(L)'
;MDADKMSDLHEEGKNAINAPLLPSGTEIHPEDALLEENAERIMLDPSSHENPKFKDLVKTLTEWINSELEEERIIVKDLEEDCYDGQVLQKLFEKLSGRKLNVAEVTQSEIGQKQKLQTVLEAVNSVLRPHGWTVEWSVESIHSKYLVSIVYLLVALAMHFQAAIRLPEHVSVQVVVVKKLEGILQTAVLTKELTTTTEMMMGRFERDAFDTLLDHAPDKLNVVKSSLITFVNKHLNKLNLEVTELESQFADGVYLILLMGLLEDYFVPLYNFFLTPESFEQKVHNVAFAFELMQDGGLMKPKARPEDVVNLNLKATLRVLYNLFTNYKNSE
;
A
#
# COMPACT_ATOMS: atom_id res chain seq x y z
N MET A 1 -23.81 54.10 14.89
CA MET A 1 -22.49 53.48 15.10
C MET A 1 -22.27 52.52 13.93
N ASP A 2 -22.55 52.97 12.71
CA ASP A 2 -22.89 52.12 11.56
C ASP A 2 -22.29 52.63 10.25
N ALA A 3 -21.46 53.68 10.31
CA ALA A 3 -20.74 54.22 9.16
C ALA A 3 -19.35 53.56 9.00
N ASP A 4 -18.67 53.22 10.11
CA ASP A 4 -17.34 52.56 10.07
C ASP A 4 -17.39 51.17 9.45
N LYS A 5 -18.33 50.32 9.86
CA LYS A 5 -18.44 48.94 9.33
C LYS A 5 -18.70 48.88 7.82
N MET A 6 -19.33 49.90 7.26
CA MET A 6 -19.61 49.96 5.83
C MET A 6 -18.42 50.51 5.04
N SER A 7 -17.55 51.29 5.69
CA SER A 7 -16.28 51.76 5.14
C SER A 7 -15.25 50.63 5.05
N ASP A 8 -15.15 49.83 6.11
CA ASP A 8 -14.21 48.69 6.19
C ASP A 8 -14.49 47.65 5.08
N LEU A 9 -15.77 47.31 4.86
CA LEU A 9 -16.18 46.36 3.80
C LEU A 9 -15.93 46.90 2.37
N HIS A 10 -15.96 48.23 2.19
CA HIS A 10 -15.74 48.85 0.88
C HIS A 10 -14.25 49.03 0.56
N GLU A 11 -13.41 49.14 1.59
CA GLU A 11 -11.96 49.19 1.49
C GLU A 11 -11.37 47.77 1.31
N GLU A 12 -11.95 46.76 1.97
CA GLU A 12 -11.66 45.34 1.80
C GLU A 12 -12.00 44.84 0.38
N GLY A 13 -13.13 45.30 -0.18
CA GLY A 13 -13.51 45.03 -1.58
C GLY A 13 -12.57 45.66 -2.62
N LYS A 14 -11.87 46.75 -2.30
CA LYS A 14 -10.85 47.36 -3.19
C LYS A 14 -9.50 46.65 -3.12
N ASN A 15 -9.13 46.09 -1.96
CA ASN A 15 -7.91 45.31 -1.82
C ASN A 15 -7.99 43.92 -2.47
N ALA A 16 -9.20 43.38 -2.67
CA ALA A 16 -9.42 42.16 -3.45
C ALA A 16 -9.15 42.31 -4.97
N ILE A 17 -9.05 43.55 -5.49
CA ILE A 17 -8.91 43.82 -6.93
C ILE A 17 -7.45 43.70 -7.43
N ASN A 18 -6.46 43.61 -6.52
CA ASN A 18 -5.06 43.43 -6.88
C ASN A 18 -4.52 42.03 -6.58
N ALA A 19 -5.32 40.99 -6.84
CA ALA A 19 -4.83 39.61 -6.84
C ALA A 19 -4.04 39.33 -8.13
N PRO A 20 -2.78 38.86 -8.08
CA PRO A 20 -2.10 38.38 -9.27
C PRO A 20 -2.81 37.10 -9.74
N LEU A 21 -3.56 37.23 -10.85
CA LEU A 21 -4.12 36.18 -11.72
C LEU A 21 -4.34 34.82 -11.02
N LEU A 22 -5.45 34.71 -10.28
CA LEU A 22 -6.02 33.41 -9.91
C LEU A 22 -6.24 32.56 -11.17
N PRO A 23 -5.87 31.27 -11.16
CA PRO A 23 -6.33 30.33 -12.18
C PRO A 23 -7.87 30.37 -12.23
N SER A 24 -8.43 30.53 -13.43
CA SER A 24 -9.88 30.68 -13.60
C SER A 24 -10.59 29.39 -13.16
N GLY A 25 -11.25 29.40 -11.99
CA GLY A 25 -12.11 28.29 -11.55
C GLY A 25 -12.08 27.96 -10.06
N THR A 26 -11.20 28.55 -9.24
CA THR A 26 -11.19 28.30 -7.80
C THR A 26 -12.18 29.22 -7.09
N GLU A 27 -13.41 28.77 -6.85
CA GLU A 27 -14.31 29.43 -5.90
C GLU A 27 -13.77 29.20 -4.48
N ILE A 28 -13.10 30.21 -3.93
CA ILE A 28 -12.63 30.22 -2.54
C ILE A 28 -13.88 30.36 -1.64
N HIS A 29 -14.15 29.37 -0.78
CA HIS A 29 -15.33 29.39 0.08
C HIS A 29 -15.19 30.51 1.13
N PRO A 30 -16.27 31.12 1.65
CA PRO A 30 -16.17 32.21 2.64
C PRO A 30 -15.39 31.85 3.91
N GLU A 31 -15.31 30.56 4.26
CA GLU A 31 -14.49 30.06 5.38
C GLU A 31 -12.98 30.09 5.09
N ASP A 32 -12.58 30.06 3.83
CA ASP A 32 -11.17 30.13 3.41
C ASP A 32 -10.62 31.56 3.49
N ALA A 33 -11.50 32.56 3.51
CA ALA A 33 -11.16 33.95 3.81
C ALA A 33 -10.94 34.22 5.32
N LEU A 34 -11.37 33.30 6.19
CA LEU A 34 -11.29 33.39 7.66
C LEU A 34 -10.03 32.73 8.24
N LEU A 35 -8.95 32.61 7.45
CA LEU A 35 -7.67 32.14 7.97
C LEU A 35 -7.09 33.13 9.00
N GLU A 36 -6.58 32.59 10.12
CA GLU A 36 -5.78 33.35 11.07
C GLU A 36 -4.42 33.71 10.46
N GLU A 37 -3.76 34.74 11.00
CA GLU A 37 -2.46 35.18 10.51
C GLU A 37 -1.39 34.08 10.68
N ASN A 38 -0.65 33.77 9.61
CA ASN A 38 0.25 32.60 9.47
C ASN A 38 -0.42 31.22 9.40
N ALA A 39 -1.76 31.13 9.45
CA ALA A 39 -2.45 29.86 9.26
C ALA A 39 -2.33 29.38 7.80
N GLU A 40 -2.26 28.07 7.64
CA GLU A 40 -2.18 27.38 6.36
C GLU A 40 -3.32 26.36 6.28
N ARG A 41 -4.01 26.33 5.13
CA ARG A 41 -5.02 25.31 4.81
C ARG A 41 -4.67 24.66 3.49
N ILE A 42 -4.80 23.35 3.45
CA ILE A 42 -4.56 22.54 2.25
C ILE A 42 -5.89 21.93 1.83
N MET A 43 -6.24 22.09 0.57
CA MET A 43 -7.47 21.55 -0.03
C MET A 43 -7.14 20.79 -1.31
N LEU A 44 -7.94 19.77 -1.61
CA LEU A 44 -7.84 19.06 -2.88
C LEU A 44 -8.38 19.97 -3.99
N ASP A 45 -7.66 20.08 -5.10
CA ASP A 45 -8.15 20.84 -6.25
C ASP A 45 -9.40 20.15 -6.85
N PRO A 46 -10.48 20.88 -7.18
CA PRO A 46 -11.71 20.29 -7.71
C PRO A 46 -11.49 19.44 -8.98
N SER A 47 -10.54 19.81 -9.84
CA SER A 47 -10.22 19.01 -11.03
C SER A 47 -9.59 17.66 -10.68
N SER A 48 -8.88 17.60 -9.56
CA SER A 48 -8.30 16.36 -9.03
C SER A 48 -9.33 15.47 -8.35
N HIS A 49 -10.37 16.06 -7.75
CA HIS A 49 -11.52 15.31 -7.25
C HIS A 49 -12.21 14.54 -8.39
N GLU A 50 -12.31 15.15 -9.57
CA GLU A 50 -12.93 14.56 -10.76
C GLU A 50 -12.00 13.62 -11.55
N ASN A 51 -10.74 13.45 -11.14
CA ASN A 51 -9.78 12.60 -11.82
C ASN A 51 -10.20 11.11 -11.75
N PRO A 52 -10.43 10.43 -12.89
CA PRO A 52 -10.85 9.02 -12.91
C PRO A 52 -9.90 8.07 -12.19
N LYS A 53 -8.58 8.28 -12.29
CA LYS A 53 -7.58 7.45 -11.60
C LYS A 53 -7.62 7.62 -10.09
N PHE A 54 -7.87 8.85 -9.63
CA PHE A 54 -7.99 9.12 -8.20
C PHE A 54 -9.28 8.51 -7.63
N LYS A 55 -10.40 8.63 -8.35
CA LYS A 55 -11.66 7.96 -8.00
C LYS A 55 -11.50 6.44 -7.93
N ASP A 56 -10.80 5.85 -8.89
CA ASP A 56 -10.51 4.42 -8.91
C ASP A 56 -9.62 3.97 -7.73
N LEU A 57 -8.62 4.78 -7.36
CA LEU A 57 -7.81 4.53 -6.17
C LEU A 57 -8.63 4.57 -4.88
N VAL A 58 -9.45 5.61 -4.70
CA VAL A 58 -10.33 5.75 -3.52
C VAL A 58 -11.31 4.57 -3.44
N LYS A 59 -11.91 4.19 -4.57
CA LYS A 59 -12.80 3.03 -4.66
C LYS A 59 -12.07 1.73 -4.29
N THR A 60 -10.90 1.49 -4.87
CA THR A 60 -10.09 0.29 -4.60
C THR A 60 -9.73 0.17 -3.12
N LEU A 61 -9.33 1.27 -2.49
CA LEU A 61 -9.03 1.31 -1.05
C LEU A 61 -10.28 1.07 -0.20
N THR A 62 -11.44 1.60 -0.61
CA THR A 62 -12.72 1.39 0.08
C THR A 62 -13.15 -0.08 0.02
N GLU A 63 -13.06 -0.70 -1.16
CA GLU A 63 -13.36 -2.12 -1.35
C GLU A 63 -12.41 -3.01 -0.55
N TRP A 64 -11.13 -2.65 -0.50
CA TRP A 64 -10.13 -3.34 0.31
C TRP A 64 -10.48 -3.32 1.80
N ILE A 65 -10.72 -2.14 2.38
CA ILE A 65 -11.04 -2.02 3.81
C ILE A 65 -12.29 -2.81 4.15
N ASN A 66 -13.32 -2.75 3.28
CA ASN A 66 -14.55 -3.52 3.47
C ASN A 66 -14.31 -5.02 3.45
N SER A 67 -13.41 -5.51 2.58
CA SER A 67 -13.04 -6.92 2.54
C SER A 67 -12.25 -7.35 3.78
N GLU A 68 -11.33 -6.52 4.28
CA GLU A 68 -10.52 -6.83 5.47
C GLU A 68 -11.33 -6.83 6.76
N LEU A 69 -12.37 -5.98 6.84
CA LEU A 69 -13.18 -5.76 8.04
C LEU A 69 -14.60 -6.36 7.96
N GLU A 70 -14.83 -7.28 7.03
CA GLU A 70 -16.13 -7.96 6.84
C GLU A 70 -16.54 -8.72 8.11
N GLU A 71 -15.61 -9.43 8.75
CA GLU A 71 -15.86 -10.21 9.96
C GLU A 71 -16.27 -9.33 11.15
N GLU A 72 -15.73 -8.11 11.21
CA GLU A 72 -16.05 -7.08 12.20
C GLU A 72 -17.36 -6.34 11.90
N ARG A 73 -18.00 -6.64 10.75
CA ARG A 73 -19.25 -5.99 10.28
C ARG A 73 -19.11 -4.48 10.10
N ILE A 74 -17.93 -4.03 9.69
CA ILE A 74 -17.67 -2.63 9.39
C ILE A 74 -17.86 -2.42 7.89
N ILE A 75 -18.62 -1.39 7.51
CA ILE A 75 -18.85 -1.02 6.11
C ILE A 75 -18.50 0.45 5.95
N VAL A 76 -17.45 0.70 5.20
CA VAL A 76 -16.98 2.00 4.75
C VAL A 76 -17.66 2.34 3.43
N LYS A 77 -18.26 3.51 3.36
CA LYS A 77 -18.90 4.08 2.17
C LYS A 77 -18.17 5.31 1.69
N ASP A 78 -17.64 6.10 2.61
CA ASP A 78 -16.96 7.34 2.34
C ASP A 78 -15.73 7.45 3.24
N LEU A 79 -14.54 7.54 2.65
CA LEU A 79 -13.30 7.53 3.42
C LEU A 79 -13.19 8.75 4.36
N GLU A 80 -13.72 9.90 3.96
CA GLU A 80 -13.68 11.12 4.78
C GLU A 80 -14.62 11.00 5.97
N GLU A 81 -15.85 10.53 5.75
CA GLU A 81 -16.86 10.40 6.81
C GLU A 81 -16.64 9.21 7.75
N ASP A 82 -16.03 8.13 7.26
CA ASP A 82 -15.89 6.89 8.04
C ASP A 82 -14.53 6.75 8.73
N CYS A 83 -13.47 7.44 8.26
CA CYS A 83 -12.13 7.33 8.87
C CYS A 83 -11.78 8.45 9.87
N TYR A 84 -12.47 9.59 9.84
CA TYR A 84 -12.05 10.80 10.57
C TYR A 84 -12.02 10.65 12.09
N ASP A 85 -12.78 9.73 12.67
CA ASP A 85 -12.85 9.53 14.12
C ASP A 85 -11.83 8.50 14.63
N GLY A 86 -11.11 7.83 13.71
CA GLY A 86 -10.10 6.82 13.97
C GLY A 86 -10.62 5.40 14.21
N GLN A 87 -11.93 5.15 14.17
CA GLN A 87 -12.49 3.82 14.47
C GLN A 87 -12.17 2.79 13.39
N VAL A 88 -12.39 3.14 12.12
CA VAL A 88 -12.08 2.27 10.97
C VAL A 88 -10.57 2.00 10.91
N LEU A 89 -9.76 3.06 11.04
CA LEU A 89 -8.30 2.96 11.01
C LEU A 89 -7.74 2.10 12.14
N GLN A 90 -8.30 2.20 13.35
CA GLN A 90 -7.95 1.32 14.47
C GLN A 90 -8.19 -0.15 14.06
N LYS A 91 -9.40 -0.48 13.62
CA LYS A 91 -9.79 -1.88 13.36
C LYS A 91 -8.98 -2.48 12.22
N LEU A 92 -8.77 -1.69 11.16
CA LEU A 92 -7.89 -2.07 10.06
C LEU A 92 -6.48 -2.37 10.55
N PHE A 93 -5.88 -1.48 11.34
CA PHE A 93 -4.53 -1.72 11.86
C PHE A 93 -4.46 -2.93 12.80
N GLU A 94 -5.44 -3.13 13.68
CA GLU A 94 -5.49 -4.30 14.57
C GLU A 94 -5.56 -5.61 13.78
N LYS A 95 -6.36 -5.64 12.70
CA LYS A 95 -6.50 -6.79 11.80
C LYS A 95 -5.17 -7.09 11.09
N LEU A 96 -4.59 -6.09 10.44
CA LEU A 96 -3.38 -6.23 9.63
C LEU A 96 -2.14 -6.58 10.48
N SER A 97 -2.00 -5.96 11.65
CA SER A 97 -0.83 -6.16 12.52
C SER A 97 -0.97 -7.33 13.49
N GLY A 98 -2.18 -7.84 13.71
CA GLY A 98 -2.50 -8.78 14.78
C GLY A 98 -2.34 -8.21 16.20
N ARG A 99 -2.12 -6.89 16.34
CA ARG A 99 -1.91 -6.22 17.64
C ARG A 99 -3.16 -5.46 18.05
N LYS A 100 -3.61 -5.66 19.29
CA LYS A 100 -4.70 -4.87 19.88
C LYS A 100 -4.20 -3.52 20.37
N LEU A 101 -4.93 -2.44 20.08
CA LEU A 101 -4.63 -1.11 20.57
C LEU A 101 -5.44 -0.80 21.83
N ASN A 102 -4.82 -0.13 22.79
CA ASN A 102 -5.50 0.29 24.01
C ASN A 102 -6.19 1.64 23.79
N VAL A 103 -7.33 1.62 23.10
CA VAL A 103 -8.18 2.80 22.85
C VAL A 103 -9.63 2.51 23.20
N ALA A 104 -10.40 3.55 23.50
CA ALA A 104 -11.83 3.41 23.78
C ALA A 104 -12.58 2.88 22.55
N GLU A 105 -13.49 1.91 22.74
CA GLU A 105 -14.26 1.32 21.63
C GLU A 105 -15.16 2.33 20.92
N VAL A 106 -15.67 3.34 21.62
CA VAL A 106 -16.50 4.39 21.03
C VAL A 106 -16.06 5.74 21.58
N THR A 107 -16.01 6.75 20.72
CA THR A 107 -15.62 8.11 21.05
C THR A 107 -16.59 9.09 20.43
N GLN A 108 -17.35 9.82 21.25
CA GLN A 108 -18.34 10.81 20.78
C GLN A 108 -17.82 12.25 20.80
N SER A 109 -16.90 12.56 21.72
CA SER A 109 -16.31 13.90 21.83
C SER A 109 -15.16 14.08 20.84
N GLU A 110 -15.00 15.29 20.29
CA GLU A 110 -13.87 15.67 19.44
C GLU A 110 -12.50 15.34 20.08
N ILE A 111 -12.34 15.67 21.37
CA ILE A 111 -11.11 15.40 22.12
C ILE A 111 -10.82 13.88 22.16
N GLY A 112 -11.84 13.07 22.44
CA GLY A 112 -11.73 11.61 22.45
C GLY A 112 -11.38 11.02 21.08
N GLN A 113 -11.96 11.55 20.00
CA GLN A 113 -11.62 11.15 18.62
C GLN A 113 -10.15 11.47 18.29
N LYS A 114 -9.69 12.69 18.61
CA LYS A 114 -8.29 13.10 18.42
C LYS A 114 -7.32 12.25 19.25
N GLN A 115 -7.66 11.91 20.49
CA GLN A 115 -6.85 11.00 21.33
C GLN A 115 -6.79 9.58 20.76
N LYS A 116 -7.90 9.07 20.22
CA LYS A 116 -7.94 7.78 19.53
C LYS A 116 -7.02 7.80 18.31
N LEU A 117 -7.19 8.79 17.43
CA LEU A 117 -6.32 8.98 16.27
C LEU A 117 -4.85 9.08 16.66
N GLN A 118 -4.51 9.83 17.72
CA GLN A 118 -3.13 9.94 18.20
C GLN A 118 -2.54 8.56 18.49
N THR A 119 -3.27 7.74 19.26
CA THR A 119 -2.82 6.39 19.62
C THR A 119 -2.70 5.47 18.40
N VAL A 120 -3.68 5.53 17.48
CA VAL A 120 -3.67 4.73 16.24
C VAL A 120 -2.50 5.13 15.34
N LEU A 121 -2.33 6.43 15.09
CA LEU A 121 -1.28 6.95 14.21
C LEU A 121 0.11 6.77 14.81
N GLU A 122 0.28 6.83 16.14
CA GLU A 122 1.54 6.45 16.80
C GLU A 122 1.88 4.98 16.55
N ALA A 123 0.91 4.08 16.73
CA ALA A 123 1.11 2.65 16.47
C ALA A 123 1.45 2.39 15.00
N VAL A 124 0.71 2.99 14.07
CA VAL A 124 0.99 2.89 12.62
C VAL A 124 2.38 3.43 12.29
N ASN A 125 2.73 4.63 12.77
CA ASN A 125 4.01 5.26 12.49
C ASN A 125 5.19 4.46 13.07
N SER A 126 5.00 3.79 14.21
CA SER A 126 6.03 2.91 14.79
C SER A 126 6.37 1.72 13.89
N VAL A 127 5.42 1.30 13.06
CA VAL A 127 5.58 0.20 12.10
C VAL A 127 6.09 0.73 10.76
N LEU A 128 5.56 1.85 10.26
CA LEU A 128 5.89 2.35 8.92
C LEU A 128 7.22 3.10 8.85
N ARG A 129 7.56 3.95 9.84
CA ARG A 129 8.78 4.79 9.79
C ARG A 129 10.08 3.98 9.69
N PRO A 130 10.28 2.86 10.41
CA PRO A 130 11.47 2.04 10.27
C PRO A 130 11.69 1.51 8.84
N HIS A 131 10.62 1.43 8.04
CA HIS A 131 10.63 0.97 6.66
C HIS A 131 10.67 2.13 5.64
N GLY A 132 11.10 3.33 6.07
CA GLY A 132 11.35 4.46 5.16
C GLY A 132 10.09 5.10 4.56
N TRP A 133 8.91 4.87 5.16
CA TRP A 133 7.70 5.57 4.78
C TRP A 133 7.75 7.02 5.25
N THR A 134 7.46 7.93 4.32
CA THR A 134 7.23 9.34 4.60
C THR A 134 5.82 9.52 5.16
N VAL A 135 5.71 10.22 6.29
CA VAL A 135 4.42 10.46 6.96
C VAL A 135 3.78 11.71 6.37
N GLU A 136 2.70 11.51 5.61
CA GLU A 136 1.89 12.58 4.97
C GLU A 136 0.51 12.72 5.64
N TRP A 137 0.40 12.28 6.90
CA TRP A 137 -0.82 12.30 7.70
C TRP A 137 -0.53 12.77 9.14
N SER A 138 -1.55 13.38 9.75
CA SER A 138 -1.52 13.87 11.14
C SER A 138 -2.90 13.64 11.78
N VAL A 139 -3.00 13.77 13.10
CA VAL A 139 -4.31 13.70 13.78
C VAL A 139 -5.22 14.78 13.22
N GLU A 140 -4.69 15.99 13.04
CA GLU A 140 -5.40 17.15 12.54
C GLU A 140 -5.91 16.91 11.12
N SER A 141 -5.06 16.41 10.21
CA SER A 141 -5.48 16.21 8.82
C SER A 141 -6.49 15.09 8.64
N ILE A 142 -6.37 14.00 9.40
CA ILE A 142 -7.37 12.91 9.36
C ILE A 142 -8.69 13.37 10.00
N HIS A 143 -8.64 14.01 11.16
CA HIS A 143 -9.83 14.48 11.87
C HIS A 143 -10.56 15.60 11.10
N SER A 144 -9.83 16.45 10.38
CA SER A 144 -10.37 17.47 9.48
C SER A 144 -10.86 16.90 8.14
N LYS A 145 -10.97 15.57 8.02
CA LYS A 145 -11.47 14.87 6.83
C LYS A 145 -10.64 15.13 5.58
N TYR A 146 -9.35 15.39 5.70
CA TYR A 146 -8.52 15.64 4.52
C TYR A 146 -8.23 14.32 3.78
N LEU A 147 -9.02 14.06 2.73
CA LEU A 147 -8.99 12.82 1.95
C LEU A 147 -7.58 12.40 1.50
N VAL A 148 -6.75 13.35 1.08
CA VAL A 148 -5.38 13.06 0.60
C VAL A 148 -4.53 12.42 1.69
N SER A 149 -4.61 12.90 2.94
CA SER A 149 -3.90 12.26 4.07
C SER A 149 -4.44 10.87 4.38
N ILE A 150 -5.77 10.69 4.30
CA ILE A 150 -6.41 9.38 4.51
C ILE A 150 -5.93 8.39 3.45
N VAL A 151 -5.91 8.79 2.18
CA VAL A 151 -5.41 7.96 1.06
C VAL A 151 -3.93 7.63 1.22
N TYR A 152 -3.07 8.60 1.57
CA TYR A 152 -1.65 8.33 1.84
C TYR A 152 -1.44 7.26 2.91
N LEU A 153 -2.17 7.36 4.02
CA LEU A 153 -2.12 6.41 5.12
C LEU A 153 -2.55 5.00 4.68
N LEU A 154 -3.67 4.91 3.96
CA LEU A 154 -4.22 3.63 3.49
C LEU A 154 -3.32 2.96 2.44
N VAL A 155 -2.77 3.73 1.50
CA VAL A 155 -1.77 3.21 0.54
C VAL A 155 -0.56 2.66 1.30
N ALA A 156 -0.03 3.40 2.27
CA ALA A 156 1.12 2.95 3.05
C ALA A 156 0.83 1.65 3.83
N LEU A 157 -0.36 1.53 4.44
CA LEU A 157 -0.79 0.32 5.13
C LEU A 157 -0.97 -0.87 4.18
N ALA A 158 -1.70 -0.68 3.08
CA ALA A 158 -1.94 -1.73 2.09
C ALA A 158 -0.61 -2.29 1.55
N MET A 159 0.32 -1.40 1.23
CA MET A 159 1.63 -1.82 0.73
C MET A 159 2.46 -2.49 1.82
N HIS A 160 2.44 -1.98 3.07
CA HIS A 160 3.23 -2.53 4.17
C HIS A 160 2.83 -3.93 4.58
N PHE A 161 1.54 -4.17 4.65
CA PHE A 161 1.02 -5.49 4.99
C PHE A 161 0.82 -6.37 3.76
N GLN A 162 1.34 -5.95 2.59
CA GLN A 162 1.26 -6.69 1.33
C GLN A 162 -0.17 -7.15 1.02
N ALA A 163 -1.14 -6.25 1.21
CA ALA A 163 -2.55 -6.53 0.98
C ALA A 163 -2.77 -7.16 -0.41
N ALA A 164 -3.74 -8.08 -0.48
CA ALA A 164 -4.13 -8.77 -1.71
C ALA A 164 -4.97 -7.85 -2.62
N ILE A 165 -4.43 -6.66 -2.94
CA ILE A 165 -5.10 -5.64 -3.74
C ILE A 165 -4.16 -5.10 -4.82
N ARG A 166 -4.77 -4.60 -5.90
CA ARG A 166 -4.04 -3.97 -7.00
C ARG A 166 -4.34 -2.48 -7.03
N LEU A 167 -3.43 -1.69 -6.48
CA LEU A 167 -3.54 -0.23 -6.52
C LEU A 167 -3.30 0.30 -7.94
N PRO A 168 -4.07 1.30 -8.41
CA PRO A 168 -3.77 2.02 -9.64
C PRO A 168 -2.41 2.71 -9.55
N GLU A 169 -1.62 2.61 -10.61
CA GLU A 169 -0.26 3.17 -10.67
C GLU A 169 -0.23 4.61 -11.22
N HIS A 170 0.75 5.39 -10.74
CA HIS A 170 0.99 6.78 -11.12
C HIS A 170 -0.24 7.68 -10.92
N VAL A 171 -0.86 7.56 -9.75
CA VAL A 171 -1.95 8.45 -9.34
C VAL A 171 -1.33 9.68 -8.69
N SER A 172 -1.65 10.85 -9.22
CA SER A 172 -1.24 12.14 -8.67
C SER A 172 -2.43 13.09 -8.63
N VAL A 173 -2.45 13.96 -7.63
CA VAL A 173 -3.48 14.98 -7.43
C VAL A 173 -2.85 16.36 -7.27
N GLN A 174 -3.58 17.40 -7.64
CA GLN A 174 -3.23 18.78 -7.33
C GLN A 174 -3.91 19.18 -6.03
N VAL A 175 -3.15 19.82 -5.15
CA VAL A 175 -3.63 20.37 -3.88
C VAL A 175 -3.35 21.85 -3.86
N VAL A 176 -4.31 22.63 -3.41
CA VAL A 176 -4.19 24.08 -3.26
C VAL A 176 -3.84 24.35 -1.81
N VAL A 177 -2.72 25.02 -1.59
CA VAL A 177 -2.27 25.52 -0.30
C VAL A 177 -2.61 27.00 -0.24
N VAL A 178 -3.38 27.37 0.76
CA VAL A 178 -3.74 28.76 1.03
C VAL A 178 -3.12 29.16 2.37
N LYS A 179 -2.27 30.18 2.36
CA LYS A 179 -1.61 30.70 3.55
C LYS A 179 -1.87 32.19 3.69
N LYS A 180 -2.23 32.64 4.90
CA LYS A 180 -2.36 34.08 5.19
C LYS A 180 -1.04 34.63 5.72
N LEU A 181 -0.48 35.60 5.01
CA LEU A 181 0.75 36.30 5.37
C LEU A 181 0.54 37.80 5.22
N GLU A 182 0.77 38.53 6.31
CA GLU A 182 0.58 39.97 6.45
C GLU A 182 -0.82 40.42 6.00
N GLY A 183 -1.85 39.64 6.37
CA GLY A 183 -3.22 39.88 5.94
C GLY A 183 -3.55 39.52 4.49
N ILE A 184 -2.57 39.08 3.69
CA ILE A 184 -2.76 38.69 2.28
C ILE A 184 -2.81 37.16 2.17
N LEU A 185 -3.80 36.65 1.43
CA LEU A 185 -3.86 35.23 1.08
C LEU A 185 -2.88 34.93 -0.06
N GLN A 186 -1.90 34.10 0.22
CA GLN A 186 -1.02 33.50 -0.76
C GLN A 186 -1.54 32.12 -1.12
N THR A 187 -1.67 31.85 -2.41
CA THR A 187 -2.12 30.55 -2.93
C THR A 187 -0.99 29.88 -3.70
N ALA A 188 -0.80 28.58 -3.47
CA ALA A 188 0.14 27.75 -4.21
C ALA A 188 -0.54 26.45 -4.61
N VAL A 189 -0.30 25.98 -5.83
CA VAL A 189 -0.77 24.67 -6.28
C VAL A 189 0.40 23.71 -6.27
N LEU A 190 0.24 22.60 -5.55
CA LEU A 190 1.25 21.55 -5.43
C LEU A 190 0.73 20.26 -6.03
N THR A 191 1.58 19.50 -6.70
CA THR A 191 1.25 18.13 -7.13
C THR A 191 1.72 17.14 -6.08
N LYS A 192 0.81 16.27 -5.62
CA LYS A 192 1.04 15.19 -4.67
C LYS A 192 0.91 13.85 -5.41
N GLU A 193 2.00 13.08 -5.45
CA GLU A 193 2.01 11.72 -6.00
C GLU A 193 1.55 10.74 -4.92
N LEU A 194 0.45 10.04 -5.17
CA LEU A 194 -0.19 9.11 -4.23
C LEU A 194 0.29 7.67 -4.42
N THR A 195 0.54 7.28 -5.67
CA THR A 195 1.04 5.95 -6.03
C THR A 195 2.09 6.04 -7.12
N THR A 196 3.09 5.16 -7.06
CA THR A 196 4.10 4.98 -8.12
C THR A 196 3.88 3.63 -8.82
N THR A 197 4.94 2.98 -9.29
CA THR A 197 4.86 1.56 -9.64
C THR A 197 4.76 0.68 -8.39
N THR A 198 4.09 -0.46 -8.51
CA THR A 198 3.95 -1.46 -7.45
C THR A 198 5.32 -1.91 -6.93
N GLU A 199 6.29 -2.10 -7.83
CA GLU A 199 7.67 -2.46 -7.46
C GLU A 199 8.37 -1.39 -6.60
N MET A 200 8.24 -0.10 -6.94
CA MET A 200 8.85 0.99 -6.17
C MET A 200 8.21 1.18 -4.80
N MET A 201 6.90 0.98 -4.69
CA MET A 201 6.18 1.04 -3.41
C MET A 201 6.50 -0.19 -2.53
N MET A 202 6.63 -1.38 -3.13
CA MET A 202 7.03 -2.61 -2.42
C MET A 202 8.52 -2.62 -2.05
N GLY A 203 9.39 -1.96 -2.83
CA GLY A 203 10.82 -1.85 -2.56
C GLY A 203 11.19 -1.00 -1.32
N ARG A 204 10.19 -0.47 -0.61
CA ARG A 204 10.33 0.20 0.70
C ARG A 204 10.28 -0.77 1.88
N PHE A 205 9.79 -2.00 1.69
CA PHE A 205 9.88 -3.06 2.71
C PHE A 205 11.21 -3.78 2.57
N GLU A 206 11.78 -4.23 3.70
CA GLU A 206 13.11 -4.87 3.82
C GLU A 206 13.68 -5.35 2.48
N ARG A 207 14.33 -4.45 1.71
CA ARG A 207 15.78 -4.29 1.72
C ARG A 207 16.54 -5.60 1.90
N ASP A 208 16.13 -6.72 1.30
CA ASP A 208 16.83 -7.98 1.50
C ASP A 208 18.09 -8.02 0.62
N ALA A 209 19.00 -8.94 0.94
CA ALA A 209 20.23 -9.10 0.16
C ALA A 209 19.93 -9.38 -1.33
N PHE A 210 18.73 -9.87 -1.64
CA PHE A 210 18.27 -10.15 -2.99
C PHE A 210 17.94 -8.86 -3.76
N ASP A 211 17.29 -7.88 -3.12
CA ASP A 211 17.07 -6.54 -3.69
C ASP A 211 18.40 -5.86 -4.06
N THR A 212 19.38 -5.93 -3.16
CA THR A 212 20.70 -5.31 -3.38
C THR A 212 21.46 -6.01 -4.52
N LEU A 213 21.36 -7.35 -4.61
CA LEU A 213 21.94 -8.15 -5.68
C LEU A 213 21.33 -7.81 -7.05
N LEU A 214 20.00 -7.66 -7.12
CA LEU A 214 19.28 -7.30 -8.34
C LEU A 214 19.65 -5.90 -8.82
N ASP A 215 19.69 -4.91 -7.92
CA ASP A 215 19.88 -3.50 -8.27
C ASP A 215 21.34 -3.17 -8.64
N HIS A 216 22.33 -3.80 -7.99
CA HIS A 216 23.73 -3.37 -8.05
C HIS A 216 24.71 -4.43 -8.56
N ALA A 217 24.25 -5.67 -8.82
CA ALA A 217 25.14 -6.76 -9.23
C ALA A 217 24.48 -7.75 -10.22
N PRO A 218 24.09 -7.30 -11.43
CA PRO A 218 23.47 -8.16 -12.44
C PRO A 218 24.34 -9.37 -12.81
N ASP A 219 25.67 -9.23 -12.79
CA ASP A 219 26.59 -10.35 -13.05
C ASP A 219 26.49 -11.43 -11.98
N LYS A 220 26.26 -11.05 -10.71
CA LYS A 220 26.06 -12.01 -9.62
C LYS A 220 24.68 -12.66 -9.67
N LEU A 221 23.66 -11.95 -10.18
CA LEU A 221 22.33 -12.51 -10.38
C LEU A 221 22.37 -13.73 -11.30
N ASN A 222 23.11 -13.66 -12.41
CA ASN A 222 23.26 -14.78 -13.33
C ASN A 222 23.90 -16.00 -12.65
N VAL A 223 24.90 -15.78 -11.79
CA VAL A 223 25.51 -16.86 -10.99
C VAL A 223 24.49 -17.49 -10.03
N VAL A 224 23.67 -16.67 -9.36
CA VAL A 224 22.60 -17.16 -8.48
C VAL A 224 21.58 -17.98 -9.28
N LYS A 225 21.14 -17.49 -10.44
CA LYS A 225 20.22 -18.24 -11.34
C LYS A 225 20.81 -19.59 -11.73
N SER A 226 22.06 -19.64 -12.19
CA SER A 226 22.73 -20.90 -12.56
C SER A 226 22.83 -21.87 -11.38
N SER A 227 23.13 -21.35 -10.17
CA SER A 227 23.16 -22.18 -8.96
C SER A 227 21.78 -22.74 -8.60
N LEU A 228 20.73 -21.94 -8.72
CA LEU A 228 19.35 -22.38 -8.45
C LEU A 228 18.88 -23.39 -9.50
N ILE A 229 19.16 -23.16 -10.78
CA ILE A 229 18.88 -24.13 -11.86
C ILE A 229 19.57 -25.47 -11.56
N THR A 230 20.85 -25.43 -11.18
CA THR A 230 21.60 -26.64 -10.82
C THR A 230 20.96 -27.37 -9.64
N PHE A 231 20.55 -26.63 -8.61
CA PHE A 231 19.87 -27.19 -7.46
C PHE A 231 18.53 -27.82 -7.82
N VAL A 232 17.63 -27.10 -8.50
CA VAL A 232 16.30 -27.65 -8.83
C VAL A 232 16.41 -28.85 -9.76
N ASN A 233 17.32 -28.82 -10.74
CA ASN A 233 17.54 -29.95 -11.65
C ASN A 233 18.16 -31.15 -10.96
N LYS A 234 18.97 -30.98 -9.90
CA LYS A 234 19.45 -32.11 -9.08
C LYS A 234 18.28 -32.96 -8.57
N HIS A 235 17.15 -32.33 -8.24
CA HIS A 235 15.96 -33.01 -7.74
C HIS A 235 14.99 -33.36 -8.88
N LEU A 236 14.56 -32.38 -9.68
CA LEU A 236 13.53 -32.57 -10.72
C LEU A 236 13.93 -33.54 -11.84
N ASN A 237 15.22 -33.71 -12.12
CA ASN A 237 15.68 -34.72 -13.08
C ASN A 237 15.35 -36.16 -12.62
N LYS A 238 15.15 -36.39 -11.31
CA LYS A 238 14.65 -37.69 -10.79
C LYS A 238 13.27 -38.04 -11.36
N LEU A 239 12.51 -37.05 -11.83
CA LEU A 239 11.20 -37.18 -12.49
C LEU A 239 11.26 -36.95 -14.01
N ASN A 240 12.46 -36.86 -14.61
CA ASN A 240 12.69 -36.47 -16.00
C ASN A 240 12.15 -35.08 -16.35
N LEU A 241 12.14 -34.16 -15.38
CA LEU A 241 11.78 -32.76 -15.58
C LEU A 241 13.06 -31.91 -15.55
N GLU A 242 13.22 -31.05 -16.55
CA GLU A 242 14.37 -30.16 -16.68
C GLU A 242 13.94 -28.70 -16.66
N VAL A 243 14.61 -27.91 -15.82
CA VAL A 243 14.46 -26.47 -15.73
C VAL A 243 15.61 -25.80 -16.46
N THR A 244 15.27 -24.96 -17.41
CA THR A 244 16.17 -24.11 -18.20
C THR A 244 15.93 -22.62 -17.92
N GLU A 245 14.69 -22.24 -17.60
CA GLU A 245 14.27 -20.86 -17.37
C GLU A 245 13.48 -20.74 -16.05
N LEU A 246 14.02 -19.96 -15.10
CA LEU A 246 13.37 -19.70 -13.81
C LEU A 246 12.23 -18.68 -13.93
N GLU A 247 12.24 -17.87 -14.98
CA GLU A 247 11.30 -16.81 -15.27
C GLU A 247 9.88 -17.31 -15.49
N SER A 248 9.74 -18.53 -16.05
CA SER A 248 8.46 -19.03 -16.57
C SER A 248 8.07 -20.41 -16.05
N GLN A 249 9.03 -21.34 -15.88
CA GLN A 249 8.70 -22.76 -15.65
C GLN A 249 8.14 -23.07 -14.25
N PHE A 250 8.17 -22.12 -13.32
CA PHE A 250 7.56 -22.27 -11.98
C PHE A 250 6.22 -21.55 -11.85
N ALA A 251 5.79 -20.79 -12.87
CA ALA A 251 4.62 -19.92 -12.79
C ALA A 251 3.29 -20.67 -12.70
N ASP A 252 3.26 -21.95 -13.04
CA ASP A 252 2.08 -22.80 -12.91
C ASP A 252 2.01 -23.56 -11.57
N GLY A 253 3.04 -23.42 -10.74
CA GLY A 253 3.19 -24.05 -9.43
C GLY A 253 3.49 -25.55 -9.44
N VAL A 254 3.38 -26.25 -10.58
CA VAL A 254 3.54 -27.72 -10.65
C VAL A 254 4.96 -28.11 -10.26
N TYR A 255 5.96 -27.43 -10.81
CA TYR A 255 7.36 -27.71 -10.51
C TYR A 255 7.72 -27.41 -9.06
N LEU A 256 7.10 -26.39 -8.43
CA LEU A 256 7.30 -26.10 -7.01
C LEU A 256 6.76 -27.22 -6.13
N ILE A 257 5.56 -27.71 -6.41
CA ILE A 257 4.92 -28.80 -5.66
C ILE A 257 5.75 -30.08 -5.76
N LEU A 258 6.14 -30.46 -6.99
CA LEU A 258 6.93 -31.66 -7.22
C LEU A 258 8.32 -31.54 -6.58
N LEU A 259 8.95 -30.37 -6.66
CA LEU A 259 10.22 -30.11 -5.99
C LEU A 259 10.08 -30.29 -4.48
N MET A 260 9.03 -29.74 -3.85
CA MET A 260 8.79 -29.92 -2.42
C MET A 260 8.64 -31.39 -2.02
N GLY A 261 7.85 -32.17 -2.76
CA GLY A 261 7.72 -33.60 -2.51
C GLY A 261 9.05 -34.34 -2.59
N LEU A 262 9.92 -33.98 -3.55
CA LEU A 262 11.27 -34.55 -3.67
C LEU A 262 12.23 -34.12 -2.57
N LEU A 263 12.09 -32.90 -2.04
CA LEU A 263 12.95 -32.37 -0.97
C LEU A 263 12.63 -33.00 0.40
N GLU A 264 11.37 -33.29 0.64
CA GLU A 264 10.84 -33.89 1.87
C GLU A 264 10.64 -35.42 1.78
N ASP A 265 11.03 -36.02 0.65
CA ASP A 265 10.95 -37.46 0.36
C ASP A 265 9.53 -38.04 0.53
N TYR A 266 8.51 -37.32 0.04
CA TYR A 266 7.14 -37.80 -0.02
C TYR A 266 6.46 -37.55 -1.36
N PHE A 267 5.43 -38.36 -1.63
CA PHE A 267 4.58 -38.19 -2.80
C PHE A 267 3.45 -37.20 -2.50
N VAL A 268 3.32 -36.17 -3.34
CA VAL A 268 2.18 -35.25 -3.29
C VAL A 268 1.01 -35.85 -4.09
N PRO A 269 -0.16 -36.13 -3.47
CA PRO A 269 -1.29 -36.68 -4.20
C PRO A 269 -1.79 -35.77 -5.33
N LEU A 270 -1.96 -36.33 -6.53
CA LEU A 270 -2.38 -35.59 -7.73
C LEU A 270 -3.78 -34.97 -7.64
N TYR A 271 -4.61 -35.35 -6.67
CA TYR A 271 -5.93 -34.74 -6.47
C TYR A 271 -5.87 -33.44 -5.65
N ASN A 272 -4.72 -33.10 -5.04
CA ASN A 272 -4.56 -31.88 -4.26
C ASN A 272 -4.15 -30.66 -5.11
N PHE A 273 -3.70 -30.89 -6.34
CA PHE A 273 -3.22 -29.83 -7.22
C PHE A 273 -3.52 -30.15 -8.69
N PHE A 274 -3.47 -29.13 -9.53
CA PHE A 274 -3.72 -29.26 -10.96
C PHE A 274 -2.41 -29.59 -11.68
N LEU A 275 -2.29 -30.79 -12.24
CA LEU A 275 -1.08 -31.18 -12.98
C LEU A 275 -0.90 -30.41 -14.31
N THR A 276 -2.02 -30.00 -14.91
CA THR A 276 -2.06 -29.20 -16.16
C THR A 276 -2.99 -28.00 -15.94
N PRO A 277 -2.56 -26.99 -15.17
CA PRO A 277 -3.41 -25.84 -14.84
C PRO A 277 -3.60 -24.93 -16.06
N GLU A 278 -4.85 -24.69 -16.44
CA GLU A 278 -5.21 -23.86 -17.59
C GLU A 278 -5.60 -22.43 -17.17
N SER A 279 -6.26 -22.29 -16.02
CA SER A 279 -6.72 -20.98 -15.53
C SER A 279 -5.71 -20.31 -14.59
N PHE A 280 -5.78 -18.99 -14.48
CA PHE A 280 -4.99 -18.23 -13.51
C PHE A 280 -5.24 -18.71 -12.08
N GLU A 281 -6.50 -18.95 -11.73
CA GLU A 281 -6.92 -19.46 -10.41
C GLU A 281 -6.31 -20.83 -10.09
N GLN A 282 -6.26 -21.75 -11.06
CA GLN A 282 -5.62 -23.06 -10.87
C GLN A 282 -4.12 -22.94 -10.62
N LYS A 283 -3.43 -22.01 -11.30
CA LYS A 283 -2.02 -21.74 -11.08
C LYS A 283 -1.77 -21.12 -9.70
N VAL A 284 -2.60 -20.16 -9.30
CA VAL A 284 -2.55 -19.54 -7.96
C VAL A 284 -2.77 -20.59 -6.88
N HIS A 285 -3.77 -21.47 -7.04
CA HIS A 285 -4.01 -22.60 -6.15
C HIS A 285 -2.76 -23.48 -6.00
N ASN A 286 -2.14 -23.88 -7.11
CA ASN A 286 -0.93 -24.71 -7.07
C ASN A 286 0.23 -24.02 -6.32
N VAL A 287 0.49 -22.74 -6.59
CA VAL A 287 1.57 -22.01 -5.91
C VAL A 287 1.26 -21.83 -4.42
N ALA A 288 0.01 -21.50 -4.07
CA ALA A 288 -0.42 -21.40 -2.68
C ALA A 288 -0.25 -22.74 -1.94
N PHE A 289 -0.66 -23.83 -2.58
CA PHE A 289 -0.48 -25.19 -2.04
C PHE A 289 1.00 -25.54 -1.86
N ALA A 290 1.88 -25.15 -2.80
CA ALA A 290 3.32 -25.34 -2.61
C ALA A 290 3.86 -24.59 -1.38
N PHE A 291 3.32 -23.40 -1.07
CA PHE A 291 3.72 -22.63 0.12
C PHE A 291 3.18 -23.24 1.42
N GLU A 292 2.04 -23.92 1.38
CA GLU A 292 1.54 -24.72 2.50
C GLU A 292 2.48 -25.90 2.76
N LEU A 293 2.85 -26.65 1.71
CA LEU A 293 3.81 -27.75 1.83
C LEU A 293 5.17 -27.30 2.41
N MET A 294 5.63 -26.10 2.05
CA MET A 294 6.84 -25.51 2.65
C MET A 294 6.69 -25.28 4.16
N GLN A 295 5.54 -24.77 4.60
CA GLN A 295 5.29 -24.54 6.03
C GLN A 295 5.15 -25.86 6.78
N ASP A 296 4.51 -26.86 6.18
CA ASP A 296 4.39 -28.20 6.76
C ASP A 296 5.76 -28.89 6.89
N GLY A 297 6.68 -28.63 5.95
CA GLY A 297 8.10 -29.03 6.01
C GLY A 297 8.94 -28.21 7.00
N GLY A 298 8.35 -27.27 7.74
CA GLY A 298 9.02 -26.48 8.77
C GLY A 298 9.76 -25.24 8.25
N LEU A 299 9.58 -24.86 6.98
CA LEU A 299 10.10 -23.59 6.47
C LEU A 299 9.25 -22.40 6.93
N MET A 300 9.87 -21.24 7.01
CA MET A 300 9.13 -19.98 7.13
C MET A 300 8.28 -19.77 5.88
N LYS A 301 7.02 -19.35 6.08
CA LYS A 301 6.11 -18.99 4.99
C LYS A 301 6.80 -18.03 4.01
N PRO A 302 6.81 -18.33 2.69
CA PRO A 302 7.38 -17.43 1.71
C PRO A 302 6.79 -16.02 1.79
N LYS A 303 7.64 -14.99 1.69
CA LYS A 303 7.23 -13.58 1.65
C LYS A 303 6.55 -13.19 0.33
N ALA A 304 6.72 -13.99 -0.72
CA ALA A 304 6.09 -13.77 -2.02
C ALA A 304 4.60 -14.12 -1.95
N ARG A 305 3.74 -13.40 -2.68
CA ARG A 305 2.35 -13.82 -2.89
C ARG A 305 2.30 -14.86 -4.02
N PRO A 306 1.38 -15.84 -3.96
CA PRO A 306 1.21 -16.81 -5.05
C PRO A 306 1.00 -16.15 -6.42
N GLU A 307 0.20 -15.08 -6.47
CA GLU A 307 -0.09 -14.31 -7.68
C GLU A 307 1.16 -13.69 -8.27
N ASP A 308 2.14 -13.30 -7.46
CA ASP A 308 3.38 -12.70 -7.96
C ASP A 308 4.19 -13.74 -8.76
N VAL A 309 4.26 -14.99 -8.28
CA VAL A 309 4.91 -16.11 -9.00
C VAL A 309 4.16 -16.44 -10.29
N VAL A 310 2.83 -16.50 -10.25
CA VAL A 310 1.99 -16.79 -11.42
C VAL A 310 2.10 -15.68 -12.48
N ASN A 311 2.27 -14.43 -12.06
CA ASN A 311 2.47 -13.28 -12.95
C ASN A 311 3.93 -13.09 -13.41
N LEU A 312 4.76 -14.14 -13.32
CA LEU A 312 6.15 -14.14 -13.82
C LEU A 312 7.05 -13.11 -13.12
N ASN A 313 6.77 -12.78 -11.86
CA ASN A 313 7.65 -11.93 -11.08
C ASN A 313 8.91 -12.74 -10.70
N LEU A 314 9.97 -12.58 -11.51
CA LEU A 314 11.24 -13.27 -11.33
C LEU A 314 11.79 -13.16 -9.90
N LYS A 315 11.64 -12.00 -9.26
CA LYS A 315 12.14 -11.76 -7.92
C LYS A 315 11.38 -12.58 -6.87
N ALA A 316 10.07 -12.71 -7.02
CA ALA A 316 9.25 -13.60 -6.19
C ALA A 316 9.69 -15.06 -6.35
N THR A 317 9.82 -15.53 -7.60
CA THR A 317 10.26 -16.91 -7.91
C THR A 317 11.64 -17.20 -7.34
N LEU A 318 12.60 -16.29 -7.54
CA LEU A 318 13.96 -16.47 -7.04
C LEU A 318 14.03 -16.49 -5.51
N ARG A 319 13.23 -15.68 -4.81
CA ARG A 319 13.16 -15.70 -3.34
C ARG A 319 12.64 -17.03 -2.82
N VAL A 320 11.59 -17.57 -3.44
CA VAL A 320 11.04 -18.89 -3.09
C VAL A 320 12.10 -19.97 -3.29
N LEU A 321 12.71 -20.04 -4.48
CA LEU A 321 13.72 -21.05 -4.79
C LEU A 321 14.99 -20.91 -3.95
N TYR A 322 15.41 -19.69 -3.64
CA TYR A 322 16.56 -19.44 -2.78
C TYR A 322 16.31 -19.89 -1.34
N ASN A 323 15.10 -19.70 -0.81
CA ASN A 323 14.71 -20.23 0.49
C ASN A 323 14.86 -21.76 0.53
N LEU A 324 14.33 -22.46 -0.48
CA LEU A 324 14.52 -23.90 -0.62
C LEU A 324 16.00 -24.27 -0.73
N PHE A 325 16.76 -23.60 -1.59
CA PHE A 325 18.19 -23.85 -1.73
C PHE A 325 18.93 -23.71 -0.39
N THR A 326 18.68 -22.66 0.39
CA THR A 326 19.39 -22.45 1.66
C THR A 326 19.12 -23.53 2.69
N ASN A 327 17.90 -24.09 2.70
CA ASN A 327 17.49 -25.11 3.66
C ASN A 327 17.84 -26.54 3.19
N TYR A 328 17.84 -26.81 1.88
CA TYR A 328 18.00 -28.16 1.32
C TYR A 328 19.24 -28.35 0.43
N LYS A 329 20.15 -27.38 0.31
CA LYS A 329 21.39 -27.53 -0.50
C LYS A 329 22.21 -28.79 -0.17
N ASN A 330 22.09 -29.30 1.05
CA ASN A 330 22.81 -30.47 1.53
C ASN A 330 21.97 -31.77 1.49
N SER A 331 20.70 -31.69 1.09
CA SER A 331 19.81 -32.85 0.98
C SER A 331 20.16 -33.67 -0.27
N GLU A 332 20.16 -34.99 -0.17
CA GLU A 332 20.58 -35.91 -1.23
C GLU A 332 19.51 -36.21 -2.30
#